data_AF-A0A0Q7X1K4-F1
#
_entry.id   AF-A0A0Q7X1K4-F1
#
_cell.length_a   1.000
_cell.length_b   1.000
_cell.length_c   1.000
_cell.angle_alpha   90.00
_cell.angle_beta   90.00
_cell.angle_gamma   90.00
#
_symmetry.space_group_name_H-M   'P 1'
#
loop_
_entity.id
_entity.type
_entity.pdbx_description
1 polymer ?
#
loop_
_entity_poly.entity_id
_entity_poly.type
_entity_poly.pdbx_seq_one_letter_code
_entity_poly.pdbx_strand_id
1 'polypeptide(L)'
;MIQATQMLSAKTLADPRSRDVRADLASMAGGERQLQLCAVEAMDQIRHWRRDFAPDRVVPYATARERISGPHVQADGAAFRSKGNWYGLKFKCDFAAGGEAVTGFAFLVGDPVPRARWDELGLAAVH
;
A
#
# COMPACT_ATOMS: atom_id res chain seq x y z
N MET A 1 -15.38 -0.96 -3.41
CA MET A 1 -14.04 -1.43 -2.97
C MET A 1 -14.18 -2.89 -2.56
N ILE A 2 -13.22 -3.72 -2.96
CA ILE A 2 -13.07 -5.10 -2.51
C ILE A 2 -12.72 -5.05 -1.02
N GLN A 3 -13.45 -5.81 -0.21
CA GLN A 3 -13.19 -5.93 1.23
C GLN A 3 -12.25 -7.12 1.46
N ALA A 4 -11.15 -6.90 2.17
CA ALA A 4 -10.28 -7.98 2.60
C ALA A 4 -10.94 -8.75 3.74
N THR A 5 -10.90 -10.08 3.67
CA THR A 5 -11.46 -10.98 4.69
C THR A 5 -10.42 -11.42 5.73
N GLN A 6 -9.14 -11.16 5.46
CA GLN A 6 -8.00 -11.44 6.32
C GLN A 6 -6.93 -10.39 6.07
N MET A 7 -6.15 -10.03 7.10
CA MET A 7 -5.01 -9.11 6.97
C MET A 7 -3.73 -9.92 6.72
N LEU A 8 -2.90 -9.48 5.78
CA LEU A 8 -1.79 -10.27 5.24
C LEU A 8 -0.41 -9.71 5.60
N SER A 9 -0.30 -8.41 5.85
CA SER A 9 0.95 -7.69 6.13
C SER A 9 1.71 -8.29 7.32
N ALA A 10 1.01 -8.71 8.38
CA ALA A 10 1.64 -9.34 9.54
C ALA A 10 2.44 -10.60 9.16
N LYS A 11 1.91 -11.44 8.26
CA LYS A 11 2.59 -12.63 7.77
C LYS A 11 3.83 -12.27 6.95
N THR A 12 3.73 -11.25 6.09
CA THR A 12 4.84 -10.76 5.28
C THR A 12 5.96 -10.15 6.13
N LEU A 13 5.62 -9.42 7.19
CA LEU A 13 6.59 -8.83 8.11
C LEU A 13 7.22 -9.86 9.06
N ALA A 14 6.53 -10.96 9.36
CA ALA A 14 7.08 -12.07 10.13
C ALA A 14 8.15 -12.86 9.36
N ASP A 15 8.19 -12.76 8.03
CA ASP A 15 9.23 -13.40 7.22
C ASP A 15 10.62 -12.82 7.58
N PRO A 16 11.64 -13.65 7.87
CA PRO A 16 13.00 -13.18 8.17
C PRO A 16 13.58 -12.26 7.10
N ARG A 17 13.17 -12.41 5.82
CA ARG A 17 13.61 -11.57 4.71
C ARG A 17 13.10 -10.13 4.80
N SER A 18 12.04 -9.89 5.56
CA SER A 18 11.47 -8.57 5.82
C SER A 18 12.12 -7.86 7.02
N ARG A 19 13.31 -8.30 7.46
CA ARG A 19 14.02 -7.70 8.61
C ARG A 19 14.24 -6.19 8.41
N ASP A 20 14.72 -5.79 7.25
CA ASP A 20 15.06 -4.39 7.00
C ASP A 20 13.79 -3.54 6.87
N VAL A 21 12.75 -4.06 6.21
CA VAL A 21 11.41 -3.43 6.17
C VAL A 21 10.86 -3.20 7.59
N ARG A 22 10.99 -4.18 8.49
CA ARG A 22 10.58 -4.01 9.89
C ARG A 22 11.40 -2.95 10.61
N ALA A 23 12.71 -2.89 10.38
CA ALA A 23 13.58 -1.89 10.99
C ALA A 23 13.23 -0.48 10.50
N ASP A 24 12.98 -0.31 9.21
CA ASP A 24 12.56 0.96 8.61
C ASP A 24 11.23 1.42 9.18
N LEU A 25 10.22 0.54 9.22
CA LEU A 25 8.91 0.84 9.82
C LEU A 25 9.02 1.27 11.29
N ALA A 26 9.92 0.64 12.07
CA ALA A 26 10.12 0.99 13.47
C ALA A 26 10.74 2.40 13.66
N SER A 27 11.47 2.91 12.66
CA SER A 27 12.10 4.23 12.70
C SER A 27 11.17 5.38 12.29
N MET A 28 10.03 5.07 11.66
CA MET A 28 9.10 6.06 11.13
C MET A 28 8.19 6.66 12.20
N ALA A 29 7.78 7.91 12.00
CA ALA A 29 6.72 8.54 12.78
C ALA A 29 5.40 7.78 12.63
N GLY A 30 4.53 7.82 13.65
CA GLY A 30 3.32 6.97 13.72
C GLY A 30 2.45 6.98 12.46
N GLY A 31 2.12 8.16 11.92
CA GLY A 31 1.31 8.26 10.70
C GLY A 31 2.00 7.70 9.46
N GLU A 32 3.31 7.99 9.28
CA GLU A 32 4.09 7.45 8.18
C GLU A 32 4.20 5.92 8.27
N ARG A 33 4.49 5.40 9.47
CA ARG A 33 4.53 3.97 9.75
C ARG A 33 3.22 3.28 9.38
N GLN A 34 2.08 3.86 9.78
CA GLN A 34 0.76 3.36 9.42
C GLN A 34 0.56 3.36 7.91
N LEU A 35 0.90 4.45 7.22
CA LEU A 35 0.77 4.56 5.77
C LEU A 35 1.59 3.48 5.04
N GLN A 36 2.84 3.26 5.47
CA GLN A 36 3.71 2.24 4.90
C GLN A 36 3.22 0.82 5.20
N LEU A 37 2.67 0.56 6.41
CA LEU A 37 2.05 -0.74 6.69
C LEU A 37 0.84 -1.01 5.79
N CYS A 38 0.02 0.01 5.52
CA CYS A 38 -1.09 -0.11 4.57
C CYS A 38 -0.60 -0.35 3.13
N ALA A 39 0.56 0.20 2.74
CA ALA A 39 1.18 -0.10 1.45
C ALA A 39 1.63 -1.57 1.35
N VAL A 40 2.20 -2.15 2.41
CA VAL A 40 2.50 -3.59 2.48
C VAL A 40 1.22 -4.43 2.36
N GLU A 41 0.19 -4.09 3.15
CA GLU A 41 -1.11 -4.76 3.08
C GLU A 41 -1.72 -4.68 1.68
N ALA A 42 -1.67 -3.51 1.02
CA ALA A 42 -2.17 -3.33 -0.33
C ALA A 42 -1.50 -4.27 -1.33
N MET A 43 -0.17 -4.39 -1.28
CA MET A 43 0.58 -5.28 -2.18
C MET A 43 0.18 -6.74 -1.99
N ASP A 44 0.05 -7.18 -0.74
CA ASP A 44 -0.33 -8.56 -0.41
C ASP A 44 -1.77 -8.86 -0.82
N GLN A 45 -2.71 -7.93 -0.57
CA GLN A 45 -4.11 -8.07 -0.94
C GLN A 45 -4.31 -8.10 -2.44
N ILE A 46 -3.63 -7.24 -3.21
CA ILE A 46 -3.71 -7.23 -4.67
C ILE A 46 -3.16 -8.53 -5.25
N ARG A 47 -2.03 -9.03 -4.72
CA ARG A 47 -1.45 -10.32 -5.12
C ARG A 47 -2.37 -11.50 -4.80
N HIS A 48 -3.03 -11.47 -3.64
CA HIS A 48 -3.98 -12.50 -3.22
C HIS A 48 -5.25 -12.50 -4.08
N TRP A 49 -5.80 -11.30 -4.33
CA TRP A 49 -7.04 -11.12 -5.10
C TRP A 49 -6.89 -11.52 -6.57
N ARG A 50 -5.78 -11.15 -7.21
CA ARG A 50 -5.54 -11.48 -8.63
C ARG A 50 -4.07 -11.82 -8.88
N ARG A 51 -3.80 -13.11 -9.07
CA ARG A 51 -2.45 -13.69 -9.24
C ARG A 51 -1.67 -13.13 -10.44
N ASP A 52 -2.35 -12.53 -11.42
CA ASP A 52 -1.68 -11.87 -12.55
C ASP A 52 -0.91 -10.61 -12.15
N PHE A 53 -1.28 -10.00 -11.02
CA PHE A 53 -0.51 -8.91 -10.45
C PHE A 53 0.63 -9.44 -9.58
N ALA A 54 1.79 -8.84 -9.73
CA ALA A 54 2.94 -9.00 -8.86
C ALA A 54 3.36 -7.61 -8.38
N PRO A 55 2.64 -7.02 -7.40
CA PRO A 55 2.97 -5.71 -6.88
C PRO A 55 4.36 -5.72 -6.23
N ASP A 56 5.15 -4.70 -6.55
CA ASP A 56 6.49 -4.48 -5.98
C ASP A 56 6.65 -3.08 -5.36
N ARG A 57 5.68 -2.19 -5.56
CA ARG A 57 5.68 -0.83 -5.02
C ARG A 57 4.27 -0.26 -4.94
N VAL A 58 4.03 0.56 -3.91
CA VAL A 58 2.84 1.41 -3.79
C VAL A 58 3.31 2.85 -3.54
N VAL A 59 2.67 3.81 -4.21
CA VAL A 59 2.81 5.24 -3.97
C VAL A 59 1.45 5.74 -3.49
N PRO A 60 1.27 6.02 -2.18
CA PRO A 60 -0.05 6.30 -1.62
C PRO A 60 -0.63 7.66 -2.02
N TYR A 61 0.21 8.57 -2.52
CA TYR A 61 -0.14 9.96 -2.83
C TYR A 61 0.08 10.35 -4.30
N ALA A 62 0.00 9.40 -5.24
CA ALA A 62 0.34 9.65 -6.65
C ALA A 62 -0.49 10.77 -7.28
N THR A 63 -1.80 10.81 -7.05
CA THR A 63 -2.72 11.81 -7.65
C THR A 63 -3.48 12.65 -6.63
N ALA A 64 -3.48 12.23 -5.35
CA ALA A 64 -4.09 12.96 -4.24
C ALA A 64 -3.42 12.53 -2.93
N ARG A 65 -3.24 13.46 -1.99
CA ARG A 65 -2.67 13.15 -0.67
C ARG A 65 -3.56 12.15 0.10
N GLU A 66 -2.92 11.28 0.86
CA GLU A 66 -3.57 10.44 1.84
C GLU A 66 -4.18 11.26 2.97
N ARG A 67 -5.14 10.66 3.68
CA ARG A 67 -5.74 11.19 4.90
C ARG A 67 -5.50 10.21 6.02
N ILE A 68 -4.93 10.72 7.12
CA ILE A 68 -4.65 9.95 8.33
C ILE A 68 -5.46 10.60 9.45
N SER A 69 -6.34 9.82 10.09
CA SER A 69 -7.20 10.28 11.19
C SER A 69 -7.32 9.18 12.24
N GLY A 70 -6.59 9.34 13.35
CA GLY A 70 -6.55 8.35 14.42
C GLY A 70 -6.10 6.98 13.89
N PRO A 71 -6.93 5.92 14.01
CA PRO A 71 -6.60 4.58 13.53
C PRO A 71 -6.93 4.37 12.04
N HIS A 72 -7.30 5.41 11.28
CA HIS A 72 -7.76 5.29 9.91
C HIS A 72 -6.79 5.94 8.93
N VAL A 73 -6.43 5.22 7.88
CA VAL A 73 -5.69 5.72 6.71
C VAL A 73 -6.54 5.53 5.46
N GLN A 74 -6.68 6.60 4.67
CA GLN A 74 -7.35 6.54 3.38
C GLN A 74 -6.47 7.17 2.30
N ALA A 75 -6.27 6.44 1.20
CA ALA A 75 -5.59 6.92 0.02
C ALA A 75 -6.52 6.78 -1.20
N ASP A 76 -7.04 7.91 -1.69
CA ASP A 76 -7.95 7.93 -2.85
C ASP A 76 -7.23 8.17 -4.18
N GLY A 77 -5.93 8.50 -4.12
CA GLY A 77 -5.09 8.81 -5.27
C GLY A 77 -3.82 8.00 -5.32
N ALA A 78 -3.80 6.79 -4.74
CA ALA A 78 -2.64 5.93 -4.75
C ALA A 78 -2.38 5.32 -6.14
N ALA A 79 -1.19 4.77 -6.32
CA ALA A 79 -0.84 3.91 -7.44
C ALA A 79 -0.01 2.73 -6.94
N PHE A 80 -0.06 1.60 -7.65
CA PHE A 80 0.87 0.50 -7.42
C PHE A 80 1.54 0.08 -8.72
N ARG A 81 2.77 -0.42 -8.60
CA ARG A 81 3.53 -0.96 -9.72
C ARG A 81 3.46 -2.47 -9.68
N SER A 82 3.15 -3.07 -10.82
CA SER A 82 3.18 -4.52 -11.01
C SER A 82 3.75 -4.83 -12.38
N LYS A 83 4.78 -5.70 -12.42
CA LYS A 83 5.45 -6.10 -13.67
C LYS A 83 5.87 -4.90 -14.52
N GLY A 84 6.42 -3.87 -13.88
CA GLY A 84 6.90 -2.65 -14.53
C GLY A 84 5.82 -1.68 -15.04
N ASN A 85 4.53 -1.93 -14.77
CA ASN A 85 3.45 -1.01 -15.13
C ASN A 85 2.77 -0.45 -13.88
N TRP A 86 2.39 0.82 -13.95
CA TRP A 86 1.65 1.50 -12.88
C TRP A 86 0.15 1.40 -13.11
N TYR A 87 -0.60 1.22 -12.02
CA TYR A 87 -2.05 1.13 -12.00
C TYR A 87 -2.60 2.04 -10.90
N GLY A 88 -3.76 2.64 -11.13
CA GLY A 88 -4.46 3.40 -10.11
C GLY A 88 -4.84 2.50 -8.93
N LEU A 89 -4.79 3.05 -7.72
CA LEU A 89 -5.19 2.38 -6.49
C LEU A 89 -5.98 3.34 -5.61
N LYS A 90 -7.03 2.81 -4.99
CA LYS A 90 -7.64 3.42 -3.81
C LYS A 90 -7.63 2.42 -2.68
N PHE A 91 -7.36 2.85 -1.46
CA PHE A 91 -7.51 1.99 -0.30
C PHE A 91 -7.99 2.73 0.95
N LYS A 92 -8.61 1.96 1.84
CA LYS A 92 -8.91 2.30 3.23
C LYS A 92 -8.27 1.24 4.11
N CYS A 93 -7.69 1.65 5.22
CA CYS A 93 -6.88 0.83 6.09
C CYS A 93 -7.12 1.25 7.54
N ASP A 94 -7.55 0.31 8.36
CA ASP A 94 -7.93 0.51 9.75
C ASP A 94 -6.93 -0.20 10.66
N PHE A 95 -6.64 0.39 11.81
CA PHE A 95 -5.70 -0.14 12.79
C PHE A 95 -6.36 -0.48 14.12
N ALA A 96 -5.73 -1.42 14.84
CA ALA A 96 -6.00 -1.61 16.27
C ALA A 96 -5.57 -0.37 17.07
N ALA A 97 -6.06 -0.28 18.31
CA ALA A 97 -5.57 0.71 19.27
C ALA A 97 -4.02 0.60 19.38
N GLY A 98 -3.32 1.74 19.28
CA GLY A 98 -1.86 1.79 19.23
C GLY A 98 -1.25 1.84 17.82
N GLY A 99 -2.03 1.59 16.75
CA GLY A 99 -1.59 1.81 15.37
C GLY A 99 -0.51 0.84 14.88
N GLU A 100 -0.39 -0.33 15.51
CA GLU A 100 0.70 -1.29 15.23
C GLU A 100 0.32 -2.38 14.22
N ALA A 101 -0.97 -2.72 14.14
CA ALA A 101 -1.46 -3.79 13.28
C ALA A 101 -2.71 -3.34 12.51
N VAL A 102 -2.77 -3.73 11.23
CA VAL A 102 -3.95 -3.54 10.40
C VAL A 102 -5.05 -4.50 10.87
N THR A 103 -6.26 -3.99 11.03
CA THR A 103 -7.46 -4.75 11.44
C THR A 103 -8.55 -4.74 10.37
N GLY A 104 -8.49 -3.79 9.44
CA GLY A 104 -9.42 -3.68 8.32
C GLY A 104 -8.72 -3.14 7.08
N PHE A 105 -9.06 -3.68 5.92
CA PHE A 105 -8.52 -3.20 4.65
C PHE A 105 -9.55 -3.35 3.53
N ALA A 106 -9.66 -2.32 2.70
CA ALA A 106 -10.48 -2.34 1.51
C ALA A 106 -9.77 -1.59 0.39
N PHE A 107 -9.86 -2.10 -0.85
CA PHE A 107 -9.16 -1.49 -1.98
C PHE A 107 -9.96 -1.51 -3.28
N LEU A 108 -9.52 -0.71 -4.24
CA LEU A 108 -9.99 -0.71 -5.61
C LEU A 108 -8.79 -0.53 -6.54
N VAL A 109 -8.61 -1.48 -7.45
CA VAL A 109 -7.64 -1.36 -8.54
C VAL A 109 -8.30 -0.61 -9.70
N GLY A 110 -7.66 0.46 -10.15
CA GLY A 110 -8.05 1.24 -11.32
C GLY A 110 -7.28 0.85 -12.57
N ASP A 111 -7.44 1.68 -13.60
CA ASP A 111 -6.81 1.49 -14.90
C ASP A 111 -5.28 1.67 -14.85
N PRO A 112 -4.55 1.15 -15.86
CA PRO A 112 -3.13 1.47 -16.05
C PRO A 112 -2.92 2.99 -16.13
N VAL A 113 -1.92 3.48 -15.41
CA VAL A 113 -1.51 4.89 -15.50
C VAL A 113 -0.70 5.09 -16.79
N PRO A 114 -1.10 6.01 -17.68
CA PRO A 114 -0.36 6.27 -18.92
C PRO A 114 1.09 6.68 -18.63
N ARG A 115 2.06 6.11 -19.38
CA ARG A 115 3.50 6.39 -19.20
C ARG A 115 3.86 7.87 -19.25
N ALA A 116 3.16 8.65 -20.08
CA ALA A 116 3.36 10.09 -20.19
C ALA A 116 3.11 10.84 -18.86
N ARG A 117 2.37 10.23 -17.93
CA ARG A 117 2.05 10.80 -16.61
C ARG A 117 2.99 10.32 -15.49
N TRP A 118 3.94 9.45 -15.78
CA TRP A 118 4.71 8.83 -14.71
C TRP A 118 5.62 9.83 -13.99
N ASP A 119 6.29 10.68 -14.77
CA ASP A 119 7.20 11.68 -14.21
C ASP A 119 6.46 12.72 -13.35
N GLU A 120 5.36 13.29 -13.85
CA GLU A 120 4.54 14.26 -13.11
C GLU A 120 3.96 13.70 -11.80
N LEU A 121 3.73 12.38 -11.72
CA LEU A 121 3.15 11.71 -10.55
C LEU A 121 4.21 11.05 -9.64
N GLY A 122 5.51 11.22 -9.94
CA GLY A 122 6.59 10.61 -9.16
C GLY A 122 6.64 9.07 -9.26
N LEU A 123 6.14 8.50 -10.35
CA LEU A 123 6.02 7.06 -10.59
C LEU A 123 7.22 6.54 -11.39
N ALA A 124 8.35 6.30 -10.71
CA ALA A 124 9.58 5.89 -11.38
C ALA A 124 9.41 4.61 -12.25
N ALA A 125 9.96 4.65 -13.47
CA ALA A 125 9.94 3.52 -14.41
C ALA A 125 10.84 2.36 -13.94
N VAL A 126 11.93 2.66 -13.23
CA VAL A 126 12.92 1.69 -12.71
C VAL A 126 13.48 2.22 -11.37
N HIS A 127 13.84 1.31 -10.46
CA HIS A 127 14.75 1.59 -9.34
C HIS A 127 16.06 0.87 -9.63
#